data_AF-A0A6N2X571-F1
#
_entry.id   AF-A0A6N2X571-F1
#
_cell.length_a   1.000
_cell.length_b   1.000
_cell.length_c   1.000
_cell.angle_alpha   90.00
_cell.angle_beta   90.00
_cell.angle_gamma   90.00
#
_symmetry.space_group_name_H-M   'P 1'
#
loop_
_entity.id
_entity.type
_entity.pdbx_description
1 polymer ?
#
loop_
_entity_poly.entity_id
_entity_poly.type
_entity_poly.pdbx_seq_one_letter_code
_entity_poly.pdbx_strand_id
1 'polypeptide(L)'
;MTAQNKETYLESMNEEYKQKHYPEGSVFKAHKKAMKGVNAGLGLFFMGAFLAGSIAGLVWSVNRTLEIIRDKEENMLGVGIGISVFFLLLVAVFGVAVFFITKDIRKTVDDWIRVAAKAGGLEEQEIREFDKQAMGPDSLILNHLGKLKSFTTGQKRGILTRDYICLYGGNMPCVLKLSRLTQAYIKDNTYYVKVGKTRKQAHYLTIHLMTEDKKTAWAETSREAARALQEELESRCPGIDTAGGSVLPG
;
A
#
# COMPACT_ATOMS: atom_id res chain seq x y z
N MET A 1 26.61 16.74 7.27
CA MET A 1 26.66 15.33 7.73
C MET A 1 27.96 14.69 7.22
N THR A 2 28.53 13.70 7.91
CA THR A 2 29.65 12.91 7.36
C THR A 2 29.13 11.94 6.28
N ALA A 3 29.93 11.65 5.25
CA ALA A 3 29.55 10.75 4.15
C ALA A 3 29.00 9.38 4.63
N GLN A 4 29.52 8.89 5.76
CA GLN A 4 29.12 7.64 6.41
C GLN A 4 27.67 7.63 6.93
N ASN A 5 27.09 8.79 7.27
CA ASN A 5 25.67 8.88 7.66
C ASN A 5 24.74 8.82 6.44
N LYS A 6 25.19 9.25 5.26
CA LYS A 6 24.37 9.28 4.03
C LYS A 6 24.16 7.86 3.48
N GLU A 7 25.19 7.03 3.47
CA GLU A 7 25.13 5.62 3.03
C GLU A 7 24.18 4.75 3.89
N THR A 8 23.93 5.14 5.15
CA THR A 8 23.00 4.42 6.02
C THR A 8 21.54 4.56 5.58
N TYR A 9 21.22 5.66 4.90
CA TYR A 9 19.85 6.01 4.47
C TYR A 9 19.65 5.94 2.95
N LEU A 10 20.73 6.07 2.18
CA LEU A 10 20.77 6.00 0.72
C LEU A 10 21.79 4.93 0.33
N GLU A 11 21.31 3.71 0.11
CA GLU A 11 22.16 2.56 -0.28
C GLU A 11 22.11 2.39 -1.80
N SER A 12 23.24 2.18 -2.49
CA SER A 12 23.22 1.87 -3.92
C SER A 12 22.52 0.54 -4.21
N MET A 13 21.79 0.48 -5.33
CA MET A 13 21.13 -0.74 -5.79
C MET A 13 22.16 -1.81 -6.15
N ASN A 14 22.30 -2.83 -5.29
CA ASN A 14 23.25 -3.92 -5.48
C ASN A 14 22.56 -5.24 -5.90
N GLU A 15 23.34 -6.18 -6.42
CA GLU A 15 22.83 -7.47 -6.91
C GLU A 15 22.16 -8.32 -5.81
N GLU A 16 22.71 -8.31 -4.60
CA GLU A 16 22.15 -9.06 -3.47
C GLU A 16 20.72 -8.58 -3.16
N TYR A 17 20.52 -7.26 -3.11
CA TYR A 17 19.22 -6.64 -2.88
C TYR A 17 18.25 -6.94 -4.02
N LYS A 18 18.72 -6.85 -5.27
CA LYS A 18 17.90 -7.19 -6.45
C LYS A 18 17.45 -8.65 -6.41
N GLN A 19 18.34 -9.60 -6.17
CA GLN A 19 17.97 -11.02 -6.10
C GLN A 19 16.98 -11.30 -4.96
N LYS A 20 17.16 -10.65 -3.81
CA LYS A 20 16.30 -10.84 -2.64
C LYS A 20 14.91 -10.20 -2.79
N HIS A 21 14.84 -8.98 -3.31
CA HIS A 21 13.61 -8.18 -3.31
C HIS A 21 12.93 -8.08 -4.68
N TYR A 22 13.70 -8.19 -5.77
CA TYR A 22 13.25 -8.07 -7.15
C TYR A 22 13.78 -9.22 -8.03
N PRO A 23 13.54 -10.50 -7.69
CA PRO A 23 14.10 -11.64 -8.43
C PRO A 23 13.67 -11.71 -9.90
N GLU A 24 12.56 -11.07 -10.26
CA GLU A 24 12.05 -10.99 -11.64
C GLU A 24 12.45 -9.68 -12.35
N GLY A 25 13.36 -8.89 -11.75
CA GLY A 25 13.88 -7.64 -12.29
C GLY A 25 12.84 -6.53 -12.45
N SER A 26 11.80 -6.52 -11.61
CA SER A 26 10.71 -5.54 -11.70
C SER A 26 10.11 -5.24 -10.33
N VAL A 27 9.95 -3.95 -10.05
CA VAL A 27 9.31 -3.41 -8.85
C VAL A 27 7.84 -3.80 -8.82
N PHE A 28 7.14 -3.72 -9.96
CA PHE A 28 5.70 -4.01 -10.04
C PHE A 28 5.40 -5.51 -9.98
N LYS A 29 6.27 -6.37 -10.54
CA LYS A 29 6.16 -7.83 -10.36
C LYS A 29 6.36 -8.22 -8.89
N ALA A 30 7.38 -7.66 -8.22
CA ALA A 30 7.61 -7.87 -6.80
C ALA A 30 6.43 -7.36 -5.95
N HIS A 31 5.87 -6.19 -6.28
CA HIS A 31 4.68 -5.66 -5.62
C HIS A 31 3.48 -6.61 -5.75
N LYS A 32 3.20 -7.11 -6.96
CA LYS A 32 2.13 -8.09 -7.21
C LYS A 32 2.34 -9.39 -6.43
N LYS A 33 3.59 -9.89 -6.36
CA LYS A 33 3.93 -11.09 -5.60
C LYS A 33 3.71 -10.88 -4.09
N ALA A 34 4.07 -9.72 -3.57
CA ALA A 34 3.85 -9.37 -2.16
C ALA A 34 2.35 -9.33 -1.80
N MET A 35 1.48 -8.90 -2.72
CA MET A 35 0.02 -8.92 -2.52
C MET A 35 -0.56 -10.34 -2.46
N LYS A 36 0.14 -11.34 -3.00
CA LYS A 36 -0.26 -12.76 -2.98
C LYS A 36 0.29 -13.55 -1.79
N GLY A 37 0.82 -12.87 -0.76
CA GLY A 37 1.47 -13.52 0.38
C GLY A 37 0.62 -14.60 1.07
N VAL A 38 1.28 -15.58 1.67
CA VAL A 38 0.69 -16.81 2.26
C VAL A 38 -0.48 -16.51 3.22
N ASN A 39 -0.40 -15.43 4.00
CA ASN A 39 -1.46 -15.03 4.93
C ASN A 39 -2.74 -14.54 4.24
N ALA A 40 -2.65 -13.98 3.03
CA ALA A 40 -3.82 -13.61 2.24
C ALA A 40 -4.56 -14.85 1.73
N GLY A 41 -3.83 -15.92 1.37
CA GLY A 41 -4.41 -17.19 0.93
C GLY A 41 -5.22 -17.89 2.02
N LEU A 42 -4.70 -17.93 3.25
CA LEU A 42 -5.41 -18.55 4.38
C LEU A 42 -6.67 -17.75 4.78
N GLY A 43 -6.59 -16.42 4.80
CA GLY A 43 -7.76 -15.56 5.05
C GLY A 43 -8.84 -15.72 3.98
N LEU A 44 -8.45 -15.81 2.69
CA LEU A 44 -9.35 -16.09 1.59
C LEU A 44 -10.01 -17.46 1.67
N PHE A 45 -9.29 -18.48 2.15
CA PHE A 45 -9.84 -19.82 2.35
C PHE A 45 -10.96 -19.82 3.38
N PHE A 46 -10.75 -19.23 4.57
CA PHE A 46 -11.78 -19.14 5.58
C PHE A 46 -12.98 -18.31 5.11
N MET A 47 -12.75 -17.14 4.50
CA MET A 47 -13.81 -16.30 3.95
C MET A 47 -14.61 -17.02 2.85
N GLY A 48 -13.93 -17.80 2.00
CA GLY A 48 -14.57 -18.66 1.00
C GLY A 48 -15.46 -19.74 1.63
N ALA A 49 -15.00 -20.38 2.71
CA ALA A 49 -15.78 -21.36 3.44
C ALA A 49 -17.02 -20.74 4.09
N PHE A 50 -16.90 -19.55 4.70
CA PHE A 50 -18.05 -18.82 5.26
C PHE A 50 -19.06 -18.40 4.19
N LEU A 51 -18.59 -17.94 3.02
CA LEU A 51 -19.46 -17.61 1.90
C LEU A 51 -20.20 -18.85 1.38
N ALA A 52 -19.50 -19.97 1.19
CA ALA A 52 -20.09 -21.23 0.75
C ALA A 52 -21.14 -21.75 1.76
N GLY A 53 -20.83 -21.70 3.05
CA GLY A 53 -21.78 -22.05 4.11
C GLY A 53 -23.01 -21.14 4.14
N SER A 54 -22.83 -19.83 3.88
CA SER A 54 -23.93 -18.86 3.81
C SER A 54 -24.85 -19.15 2.61
N ILE A 55 -24.28 -19.49 1.45
CA ILE A 55 -25.05 -19.88 0.26
C ILE A 55 -25.81 -21.19 0.52
N ALA A 56 -25.15 -22.20 1.09
CA ALA A 56 -25.79 -23.47 1.43
C ALA A 56 -26.94 -23.28 2.45
N GLY A 57 -26.73 -22.45 3.47
CA GLY A 57 -27.75 -22.07 4.45
C GLY A 57 -28.93 -21.34 3.81
N LEU A 58 -28.67 -20.44 2.85
CA LEU A 58 -29.72 -19.77 2.09
C LEU A 58 -30.56 -20.76 1.28
N VAL A 59 -29.92 -21.64 0.50
CA VAL A 59 -30.60 -22.66 -0.31
C VAL A 59 -31.45 -23.57 0.58
N TRP A 60 -30.87 -24.05 1.69
CA TRP A 60 -31.59 -24.87 2.65
C TRP A 60 -32.80 -24.12 3.26
N SER A 61 -32.62 -22.87 3.68
CA SER A 61 -33.70 -22.07 4.28
C SER A 61 -34.82 -21.76 3.30
N VAL A 62 -34.48 -21.48 2.03
CA VAL A 62 -35.48 -21.24 0.98
C VAL A 62 -36.29 -22.50 0.74
N ASN A 63 -35.62 -23.66 0.59
CA ASN A 63 -36.31 -24.94 0.41
C ASN A 63 -37.24 -25.25 1.59
N ARG A 64 -36.77 -25.02 2.83
CA ARG A 64 -37.58 -25.23 4.03
C ARG A 64 -38.77 -24.28 4.11
N THR A 65 -38.61 -23.03 3.68
CA THR A 65 -39.71 -22.05 3.63
C THR A 65 -40.75 -22.44 2.58
N LEU A 66 -40.33 -22.97 1.43
CA LEU A 66 -41.23 -23.51 0.41
C LEU A 66 -42.02 -24.72 0.91
N GLU A 67 -41.41 -25.60 1.71
CA GLU A 67 -42.11 -26.71 2.39
C GLU A 67 -43.18 -26.18 3.37
N ILE A 68 -42.84 -25.20 4.20
CA ILE A 68 -43.79 -24.58 5.16
C ILE A 68 -44.99 -23.96 4.43
N ILE A 69 -44.75 -23.30 3.29
CA ILE A 69 -45.83 -22.75 2.44
C ILE A 69 -46.73 -23.86 1.91
N ARG A 70 -46.14 -24.97 1.44
CA ARG A 70 -46.89 -26.12 0.92
C ARG A 70 -47.75 -26.77 2.00
N ASP A 71 -47.22 -26.90 3.20
CA ASP A 71 -47.86 -27.59 4.32
C ASP A 71 -48.87 -26.67 5.08
N LYS A 72 -49.05 -25.41 4.62
CA LYS A 72 -49.97 -24.38 5.17
C LYS A 72 -49.74 -24.04 6.65
N GLU A 73 -48.51 -24.17 7.13
CA GLU A 73 -48.15 -23.79 8.51
C GLU A 73 -47.85 -22.28 8.61
N GLU A 74 -48.92 -21.47 8.60
CA GLU A 74 -48.81 -20.00 8.60
C GLU A 74 -47.99 -19.43 9.77
N ASN A 75 -48.02 -20.10 10.93
CA ASN A 75 -47.26 -19.68 12.13
C ASN A 75 -45.74 -19.79 11.97
N MET A 76 -45.24 -20.63 11.05
CA MET A 76 -43.80 -20.85 10.85
C MET A 76 -43.25 -20.12 9.61
N LEU A 77 -44.12 -19.57 8.77
CA LEU A 77 -43.75 -18.88 7.54
C LEU A 77 -42.90 -17.63 7.80
N GLY A 78 -43.24 -16.84 8.82
CA GLY A 78 -42.46 -15.66 9.22
C GLY A 78 -41.06 -16.01 9.69
N VAL A 79 -40.89 -17.15 10.38
CA VAL A 79 -39.59 -17.65 10.85
C VAL A 79 -38.74 -18.10 9.65
N GLY A 80 -39.32 -18.84 8.70
CA GLY A 80 -38.62 -19.29 7.49
C GLY A 80 -38.14 -18.12 6.61
N ILE A 81 -38.98 -17.10 6.43
CA ILE A 81 -38.59 -15.87 5.72
C ILE A 81 -37.47 -15.15 6.47
N GLY A 82 -37.57 -15.01 7.80
CA GLY A 82 -36.54 -14.38 8.63
C GLY A 82 -35.17 -15.03 8.50
N ILE A 83 -35.12 -16.37 8.55
CA ILE A 83 -33.86 -17.13 8.39
C ILE A 83 -33.30 -16.98 6.96
N SER A 84 -34.17 -16.96 5.94
CA SER A 84 -33.77 -16.77 4.55
C SER A 84 -33.16 -15.39 4.31
N VAL A 85 -33.76 -14.33 4.88
CA VAL A 85 -33.23 -12.96 4.81
C VAL A 85 -31.88 -12.87 5.53
N PHE A 86 -31.73 -13.52 6.69
CA PHE A 86 -30.46 -13.56 7.42
C PHE A 86 -29.33 -14.15 6.57
N PHE A 87 -29.53 -15.32 5.96
CA PHE A 87 -28.51 -15.92 5.10
C PHE A 87 -28.23 -15.09 3.84
N LEU A 88 -29.25 -14.45 3.26
CA LEU A 88 -29.06 -13.54 2.13
C LEU A 88 -28.16 -12.35 2.49
N LEU A 89 -28.35 -11.77 3.67
CA LEU A 89 -27.48 -10.69 4.17
C LEU A 89 -26.05 -11.18 4.41
N LEU A 90 -25.86 -12.39 4.96
CA LEU A 90 -24.53 -12.98 5.10
C LEU A 90 -23.84 -13.17 3.75
N VAL A 91 -24.55 -13.70 2.74
CA VAL A 91 -24.02 -13.84 1.37
C VAL A 91 -23.61 -12.48 0.81
N ALA A 92 -24.43 -11.44 0.99
CA ALA A 92 -24.10 -10.10 0.53
C ALA A 92 -22.83 -9.54 1.22
N VAL A 93 -22.75 -9.63 2.55
CA VAL A 93 -21.61 -9.11 3.33
C VAL A 93 -20.32 -9.85 2.98
N PHE A 94 -20.34 -11.19 2.99
CA PHE A 94 -19.15 -11.98 2.67
C PHE A 94 -18.77 -11.87 1.20
N GLY A 95 -19.75 -11.81 0.29
CA GLY A 95 -19.52 -11.61 -1.14
C GLY A 95 -18.81 -10.29 -1.42
N VAL A 96 -19.29 -9.19 -0.81
CA VAL A 96 -18.67 -7.87 -0.92
C VAL A 96 -17.26 -7.89 -0.31
N ALA A 97 -17.07 -8.48 0.88
CA ALA A 97 -15.75 -8.57 1.51
C ALA A 97 -14.74 -9.35 0.65
N VAL A 98 -15.13 -10.52 0.11
CA VAL A 98 -14.30 -11.32 -0.80
C VAL A 98 -13.98 -10.53 -2.06
N PHE A 99 -14.94 -9.80 -2.64
CA PHE A 99 -14.69 -8.95 -3.79
C PHE A 99 -13.62 -7.90 -3.50
N PHE A 100 -13.74 -7.16 -2.39
CA PHE A 100 -12.77 -6.12 -2.03
C PHE A 100 -11.37 -6.66 -1.74
N ILE A 101 -11.26 -7.85 -1.14
CA ILE A 101 -9.96 -8.49 -0.88
C ILE A 101 -9.34 -9.02 -2.18
N THR A 102 -10.15 -9.63 -3.04
CA THR A 102 -9.64 -10.26 -4.28
C THR A 102 -9.42 -9.27 -5.41
N LYS A 103 -10.10 -8.12 -5.44
CA LYS A 103 -10.00 -7.17 -6.56
C LYS A 103 -8.56 -6.74 -6.83
N ASP A 104 -7.77 -6.50 -5.79
CA ASP A 104 -6.38 -6.06 -5.94
C ASP A 104 -5.42 -7.22 -6.20
N ILE A 105 -5.75 -8.43 -5.76
CA ILE A 105 -4.99 -9.66 -6.07
C ILE A 105 -5.14 -10.08 -7.53
N ARG A 106 -6.34 -9.85 -8.11
CA ARG A 106 -6.65 -10.17 -9.51
C ARG A 106 -5.96 -9.22 -10.50
N LYS A 107 -5.51 -8.05 -10.05
CA LYS A 107 -4.80 -7.08 -10.90
C LYS A 107 -3.55 -7.68 -11.51
N THR A 108 -3.41 -7.46 -12.81
CA THR A 108 -2.20 -7.75 -13.57
C THR A 108 -1.10 -6.76 -13.24
N VAL A 109 0.11 -7.00 -13.75
CA VAL A 109 1.22 -6.03 -13.60
C VAL A 109 0.86 -4.73 -14.33
N ASP A 110 0.24 -4.82 -15.49
CA ASP A 110 -0.18 -3.65 -16.28
C ASP A 110 -1.27 -2.83 -15.57
N ASP A 111 -2.19 -3.48 -14.84
CA ASP A 111 -3.16 -2.78 -13.99
C ASP A 111 -2.46 -1.98 -12.88
N TRP A 112 -1.41 -2.54 -12.27
CA TRP A 112 -0.62 -1.85 -11.25
C TRP A 112 0.18 -0.69 -11.84
N ILE A 113 0.74 -0.86 -13.03
CA ILE A 113 1.41 0.21 -13.79
C ILE A 113 0.43 1.36 -14.04
N ARG A 114 -0.79 1.06 -14.48
CA ARG A 114 -1.85 2.05 -14.70
C ARG A 114 -2.26 2.80 -13.43
N VAL A 115 -2.37 2.08 -12.31
CA VAL A 115 -2.68 2.68 -11.01
C VAL A 115 -1.55 3.62 -10.57
N ALA A 116 -0.29 3.19 -10.68
CA ALA A 116 0.87 4.01 -10.33
C ALA A 116 1.00 5.24 -11.24
N ALA A 117 0.78 5.07 -12.55
CA ALA A 117 0.74 6.15 -13.54
C ALA A 117 -0.29 7.22 -13.14
N LYS A 118 -1.52 6.80 -12.85
CA LYS A 118 -2.59 7.72 -12.43
C LYS A 118 -2.28 8.42 -11.09
N ALA A 119 -1.71 7.70 -10.13
CA ALA A 119 -1.33 8.23 -8.82
C ALA A 119 -0.23 9.30 -8.94
N GLY A 120 0.77 9.05 -9.78
CA GLY A 120 1.90 9.95 -10.03
C GLY A 120 1.65 11.05 -11.07
N GLY A 121 0.55 10.99 -11.82
CA GLY A 121 0.31 11.90 -12.94
C GLY A 121 1.27 11.66 -14.11
N LEU A 122 1.65 10.40 -14.33
CA LEU A 122 2.59 9.94 -15.35
C LEU A 122 1.89 9.09 -16.41
N GLU A 123 2.53 8.90 -17.55
CA GLU A 123 2.09 7.92 -18.55
C GLU A 123 2.52 6.49 -18.17
N GLU A 124 1.82 5.48 -18.68
CA GLU A 124 2.21 4.07 -18.45
C GLU A 124 3.63 3.77 -18.96
N GLN A 125 4.07 4.44 -20.04
CA GLN A 125 5.41 4.29 -20.58
C GLN A 125 6.48 4.83 -19.62
N GLU A 126 6.23 5.96 -18.97
CA GLU A 126 7.14 6.55 -17.98
C GLU A 126 7.29 5.63 -16.76
N ILE A 127 6.20 4.97 -16.33
CA ILE A 127 6.25 3.98 -15.25
C ILE A 127 7.06 2.74 -15.65
N ARG A 128 6.96 2.28 -16.90
CA ARG A 128 7.81 1.18 -17.41
C ARG A 128 9.27 1.58 -17.49
N GLU A 129 9.55 2.84 -17.83
CA GLU A 129 10.91 3.38 -17.84
C GLU A 129 11.48 3.45 -16.42
N PHE A 130 10.69 3.92 -15.44
CA PHE A 130 11.05 3.81 -14.03
C PHE A 130 11.38 2.37 -13.63
N ASP A 131 10.55 1.40 -14.00
CA ASP A 131 10.78 -0.01 -13.63
C ASP A 131 12.10 -0.55 -14.18
N LYS A 132 12.50 -0.15 -15.39
CA LYS A 132 13.80 -0.47 -15.98
C LYS A 132 14.94 0.23 -15.23
N GLN A 133 14.81 1.54 -15.00
CA GLN A 133 15.85 2.32 -14.32
C GLN A 133 16.07 1.86 -12.88
N ALA A 134 15.02 1.46 -12.18
CA ALA A 134 15.09 0.99 -10.80
C ALA A 134 16.05 -0.18 -10.60
N MET A 135 16.27 -1.00 -11.64
CA MET A 135 17.21 -2.12 -11.61
C MET A 135 18.64 -1.73 -12.03
N GLY A 136 18.82 -0.49 -12.47
CA GLY A 136 20.09 0.10 -12.87
C GLY A 136 21.05 0.33 -11.69
N PRO A 137 22.37 0.35 -11.95
CA PRO A 137 23.39 0.50 -10.90
C PRO A 137 23.45 1.91 -10.29
N ASP A 138 22.85 2.89 -10.96
CA ASP A 138 22.72 4.29 -10.54
C ASP A 138 21.48 4.55 -9.67
N SER A 139 20.64 3.53 -9.46
CA SER A 139 19.51 3.61 -8.55
C SER A 139 19.93 3.53 -7.09
N LEU A 140 19.26 4.31 -6.25
CA LEU A 140 19.43 4.35 -4.81
C LEU A 140 18.20 3.75 -4.12
N ILE A 141 18.45 2.94 -3.12
CA ILE A 141 17.46 2.39 -2.19
C ILE A 141 17.31 3.38 -1.04
N LEU A 142 16.08 3.84 -0.83
CA LEU A 142 15.75 4.82 0.19
C LEU A 142 15.31 4.12 1.47
N ASN A 143 16.16 4.16 2.49
CA ASN A 143 15.84 3.64 3.80
C ASN A 143 15.27 4.75 4.70
N HIS A 144 13.95 4.92 4.65
CA HIS A 144 13.28 6.05 5.32
C HIS A 144 13.35 5.99 6.84
N LEU A 145 13.37 4.78 7.40
CA LEU A 145 13.52 4.51 8.83
C LEU A 145 14.81 3.72 9.01
N GLY A 146 15.62 4.04 10.02
CA GLY A 146 16.80 3.20 10.34
C GLY A 146 16.44 1.71 10.45
N LYS A 147 17.40 0.82 10.18
CA LYS A 147 17.18 -0.64 9.96
C LYS A 147 16.25 -1.33 10.98
N LEU A 148 16.33 -0.94 12.26
CA LEU A 148 15.52 -1.52 13.33
C LEU A 148 14.03 -1.12 13.24
N LYS A 149 13.76 0.17 12.99
CA LYS A 149 12.38 0.71 12.92
C LYS A 149 11.68 0.33 11.61
N SER A 150 12.41 0.25 10.50
CA SER A 150 11.85 -0.23 9.23
C SER A 150 11.34 -1.67 9.34
N PHE A 151 12.04 -2.51 10.11
CA PHE A 151 11.66 -3.91 10.32
C PHE A 151 10.37 -4.05 11.12
N THR A 152 10.20 -3.25 12.18
CA THR A 152 9.01 -3.31 13.06
C THR A 152 7.77 -2.67 12.43
N THR A 153 7.93 -1.71 11.53
CA THR A 153 6.80 -1.01 10.88
C THR A 153 6.30 -1.73 9.62
N GLY A 154 7.12 -2.62 9.03
CA GLY A 154 6.80 -3.28 7.77
C GLY A 154 6.76 -2.33 6.57
N GLN A 155 7.27 -1.10 6.72
CA GLN A 155 7.29 -0.09 5.67
C GLN A 155 8.27 -0.51 4.56
N LYS A 156 7.82 -0.43 3.31
CA LYS A 156 8.68 -0.66 2.15
C LYS A 156 9.68 0.48 1.95
N ARG A 157 10.91 0.12 1.59
CA ARG A 157 11.95 1.07 1.20
C ARG A 157 11.61 1.71 -0.14
N GLY A 158 11.85 3.00 -0.28
CA GLY A 158 11.68 3.73 -1.53
C GLY A 158 12.81 3.44 -2.54
N ILE A 159 12.65 3.95 -3.75
CA ILE A 159 13.65 3.85 -4.82
C ILE A 159 13.80 5.23 -5.45
N LEU A 160 15.04 5.68 -5.62
CA LEU A 160 15.38 6.90 -6.36
C LEU A 160 16.24 6.49 -7.56
N THR A 161 15.75 6.73 -8.77
CA THR A 161 16.48 6.49 -10.02
C THR A 161 17.09 7.81 -10.52
N ARG A 162 17.66 7.79 -11.73
CA ARG A 162 18.12 9.01 -12.40
C ARG A 162 16.99 10.01 -12.62
N ASP A 163 15.82 9.54 -13.07
CA ASP A 163 14.74 10.40 -13.55
C ASP A 163 13.48 10.38 -12.64
N TYR A 164 13.38 9.43 -11.71
CA TYR A 164 12.16 9.17 -10.94
C TYR A 164 12.44 8.87 -9.46
N ILE A 165 11.43 9.08 -8.62
CA ILE A 165 11.41 8.65 -7.22
C ILE A 165 10.12 7.90 -6.90
N CYS A 166 10.23 6.78 -6.21
CA CYS A 166 9.12 5.96 -5.76
C CYS A 166 9.10 5.88 -4.23
N LEU A 167 8.00 6.33 -3.63
CA LEU A 167 7.71 6.15 -2.20
C LEU A 167 6.48 5.25 -2.02
N TYR A 168 6.38 4.61 -0.85
CA TYR A 168 5.32 3.65 -0.56
C TYR A 168 4.36 4.17 0.52
N GLY A 169 3.36 4.94 0.11
CA GLY A 169 2.26 5.35 0.99
C GLY A 169 1.28 4.19 1.19
N GLY A 170 1.18 3.67 2.41
CA GLY A 170 0.30 2.52 2.70
C GLY A 170 0.61 1.27 1.86
N ASN A 171 1.89 1.01 1.60
CA ASN A 171 2.42 -0.06 0.73
C ASN A 171 2.14 0.08 -0.78
N MET A 172 1.44 1.14 -1.23
CA MET A 172 1.21 1.42 -2.64
C MET A 172 2.41 2.17 -3.26
N PRO A 173 3.00 1.71 -4.37
CA PRO A 173 4.06 2.45 -5.05
C PRO A 173 3.48 3.72 -5.67
N CYS A 174 4.00 4.88 -5.27
CA CYS A 174 3.73 6.17 -5.87
C CYS A 174 5.02 6.68 -6.51
N VAL A 175 5.03 6.73 -7.85
CA VAL A 175 6.20 7.15 -8.64
C VAL A 175 5.98 8.60 -9.09
N LEU A 176 6.97 9.45 -8.84
CA LEU A 176 7.01 10.84 -9.27
C LEU A 176 8.24 11.07 -10.16
N LYS A 177 8.12 11.95 -11.14
CA LYS A 177 9.23 12.36 -12.01
C LYS A 177 10.02 13.49 -11.35
N LEU A 178 11.34 13.34 -11.26
CA LEU A 178 12.21 14.31 -10.57
C LEU A 178 12.17 15.69 -11.22
N SER A 179 12.12 15.75 -12.56
CA SER A 179 12.05 17.02 -13.30
C SER A 179 10.79 17.84 -13.02
N ARG A 180 9.76 17.24 -12.41
CA ARG A 180 8.48 17.89 -12.07
C ARG A 180 8.35 18.13 -10.57
N LEU A 181 9.35 17.73 -9.78
CA LEU A 181 9.33 17.80 -8.33
C LEU A 181 9.63 19.21 -7.85
N THR A 182 8.70 19.81 -7.11
CA THR A 182 8.79 21.20 -6.65
C THR A 182 9.02 21.31 -5.16
N GLN A 183 8.61 20.31 -4.37
CA GLN A 183 8.70 20.36 -2.91
C GLN A 183 9.12 19.01 -2.32
N ALA A 184 9.90 19.07 -1.25
CA ALA A 184 10.23 17.93 -0.40
C ALA A 184 10.22 18.38 1.07
N TYR A 185 9.11 18.20 1.78
CA TYR A 185 8.92 18.69 3.15
C TYR A 185 8.93 17.59 4.20
N ILE A 186 9.50 17.87 5.36
CA ILE A 186 9.39 17.01 6.53
C ILE A 186 8.15 17.45 7.30
N LYS A 187 7.22 16.53 7.56
CA LYS A 187 6.01 16.80 8.34
C LYS A 187 5.96 16.00 9.63
N ASP A 188 5.56 16.65 10.72
CA ASP A 188 5.22 16.00 11.99
C ASP A 188 3.71 15.70 12.05
N ASN A 189 3.38 14.41 11.96
CA ASN A 189 2.01 13.93 12.01
C ASN A 189 1.74 13.28 13.36
N THR A 190 0.46 13.22 13.74
CA THR A 190 0.05 12.60 14.99
C THR A 190 -0.99 11.51 14.78
N TYR A 191 -0.88 10.44 15.56
CA TYR A 191 -1.86 9.38 15.62
C TYR A 191 -2.13 9.00 17.07
N TYR A 192 -3.29 8.40 17.32
CA TYR A 192 -3.67 7.99 18.67
C TYR A 192 -3.37 6.51 18.89
N VAL A 193 -2.59 6.22 19.94
CA VAL A 193 -2.32 4.87 20.40
C VAL A 193 -3.16 4.60 21.64
N LYS A 194 -3.89 3.49 21.64
CA LYS A 194 -4.60 3.01 22.84
C LYS A 194 -3.59 2.34 23.77
N VAL A 195 -3.37 2.92 24.94
CA VAL A 195 -2.53 2.37 26.00
C VAL A 195 -3.42 2.09 27.21
N GLY A 196 -3.78 0.81 27.37
CA GLY A 196 -4.77 0.37 28.36
C GLY A 196 -6.16 0.96 28.10
N LYS A 197 -6.66 1.74 29.06
CA LYS A 197 -7.94 2.48 28.97
C LYS A 197 -7.79 3.90 28.39
N THR A 198 -6.56 4.37 28.16
CA THR A 198 -6.28 5.74 27.71
C THR A 198 -5.87 5.80 26.25
N ARG A 199 -6.16 6.91 25.55
CA ARG A 199 -5.59 7.23 24.24
C ARG A 199 -4.45 8.21 24.43
N LYS A 200 -3.26 7.86 23.97
CA LYS A 200 -2.09 8.76 23.95
C LYS A 200 -1.82 9.18 22.51
N GLN A 201 -1.52 10.47 22.32
CA GLN A 201 -1.07 10.98 21.03
C GLN A 201 0.40 10.61 20.85
N ALA A 202 0.72 10.01 19.72
CA ALA A 202 2.06 9.67 19.30
C ALA A 202 2.40 10.44 18.03
N HIS A 203 3.63 10.95 17.97
CA HIS A 203 4.15 11.73 16.85
C HIS A 203 4.97 10.83 15.94
N TYR A 204 4.88 11.06 14.64
CA TYR A 204 5.72 10.42 13.64
C TYR A 204 6.04 11.39 12.51
N LEU A 205 7.28 11.31 12.03
CA LEU A 205 7.73 12.16 10.94
C LEU A 205 7.47 11.49 9.59
N THR A 206 7.22 12.30 8.59
CA THR A 206 7.07 11.87 7.19
C THR A 206 7.85 12.79 6.28
N ILE A 207 8.38 12.24 5.19
CA ILE A 207 8.83 13.04 4.05
C ILE A 207 7.68 13.11 3.04
N HIS A 208 7.29 14.32 2.66
CA HIS A 208 6.25 14.60 1.69
C HIS A 208 6.86 15.23 0.46
N LEU A 209 6.67 14.57 -0.68
CA LEU A 209 7.09 15.03 -1.99
C LEU A 209 5.88 15.56 -2.75
N MET A 210 6.04 16.69 -3.44
CA MET A 210 5.00 17.26 -4.29
C MET A 210 5.57 17.72 -5.63
N THR A 211 4.85 17.41 -6.70
CA THR A 211 5.12 17.87 -8.06
C THR A 211 4.36 19.15 -8.41
N GLU A 212 4.74 19.80 -9.50
CA GLU A 212 4.09 21.00 -10.05
C GLU A 212 2.57 20.83 -10.26
N ASP A 213 2.11 19.63 -10.62
CA ASP A 213 0.71 19.26 -10.84
C ASP A 213 0.01 18.77 -9.56
N LYS A 214 0.61 19.03 -8.40
CA LYS A 214 0.11 18.73 -7.05
C LYS A 214 -0.07 17.23 -6.80
N LYS A 215 0.66 16.37 -7.51
CA LYS A 215 0.74 14.94 -7.16
C LYS A 215 1.69 14.78 -5.99
N THR A 216 1.33 13.87 -5.09
CA THR A 216 2.06 13.72 -3.82
C THR A 216 2.45 12.28 -3.58
N ALA A 217 3.65 12.11 -3.04
CA ALA A 217 4.13 10.84 -2.50
C ALA A 217 4.68 11.09 -1.10
N TRP A 218 4.49 10.14 -0.19
CA TRP A 218 4.98 10.29 1.17
C TRP A 218 5.40 8.95 1.77
N ALA A 219 6.28 9.04 2.76
CA ALA A 219 6.77 7.91 3.53
C ALA A 219 7.04 8.36 4.97
N GLU A 220 6.71 7.52 5.96
CA GLU A 220 7.21 7.68 7.32
C GLU A 220 8.73 7.65 7.31
N THR A 221 9.38 8.50 8.12
CA THR A 221 10.82 8.67 8.07
C THR A 221 11.42 9.10 9.42
N SER A 222 12.74 8.97 9.59
CA SER A 222 13.48 9.70 10.63
C SER A 222 13.94 11.06 10.11
N ARG A 223 14.29 11.97 11.01
CA ARG A 223 14.78 13.30 10.62
C ARG A 223 16.05 13.19 9.77
N GLU A 224 16.95 12.29 10.14
CA GLU A 224 18.24 12.08 9.48
C GLU A 224 18.05 11.52 8.06
N ALA A 225 17.17 10.53 7.91
CA ALA A 225 16.84 9.94 6.61
C ALA A 225 16.18 10.96 5.68
N ALA A 226 15.24 11.75 6.21
CA ALA A 226 14.58 12.81 5.44
C ALA A 226 15.58 13.89 4.98
N ARG A 227 16.51 14.29 5.86
CA ARG A 227 17.56 15.26 5.52
C ARG A 227 18.51 14.71 4.46
N ALA A 228 18.94 13.46 4.57
CA ALA A 228 19.78 12.81 3.56
C ALA A 228 19.10 12.79 2.18
N LEU A 229 17.80 12.50 2.15
CA LEU A 229 17.02 12.55 0.91
C LEU A 229 16.85 13.98 0.37
N GLN A 230 16.57 14.97 1.22
CA GLN A 230 16.50 16.37 0.81
C GLN A 230 17.80 16.85 0.18
N GLU A 231 18.96 16.57 0.81
CA GLU A 231 20.29 16.92 0.26
C GLU A 231 20.52 16.29 -1.12
N GLU A 232 20.12 15.03 -1.31
CA GLU A 232 20.21 14.36 -2.61
C GLU A 232 19.29 14.99 -3.65
N LEU A 233 18.05 15.32 -3.28
CA LEU A 233 17.08 15.95 -4.17
C LEU A 233 17.48 17.38 -4.56
N GLU A 234 18.02 18.16 -3.63
CA GLU A 234 18.55 19.50 -3.91
C GLU A 234 19.67 19.46 -4.96
N SER A 235 20.50 18.41 -4.95
CA SER A 235 21.56 18.23 -5.95
C SER A 235 21.04 17.87 -7.35
N ARG A 236 19.87 17.21 -7.44
CA ARG A 236 19.30 16.68 -8.69
C ARG A 236 18.17 17.52 -9.27
N CYS A 237 17.49 18.30 -8.43
CA CYS A 237 16.31 19.09 -8.76
C CYS A 237 16.57 20.57 -8.39
N PRO A 238 17.17 21.36 -9.30
CA PRO A 238 17.43 22.77 -9.02
C PRO A 238 16.15 23.53 -8.68
N GLY A 239 16.14 24.22 -7.54
CA GLY A 239 15.00 25.03 -7.09
C GLY A 239 13.91 24.27 -6.35
N ILE A 240 14.11 23.00 -6.00
CA ILE A 240 13.20 22.29 -5.09
C ILE A 240 13.13 23.00 -3.72
N ASP A 241 11.91 23.20 -3.22
CA ASP A 241 11.70 23.77 -1.90
C ASP A 241 11.70 22.66 -0.82
N THR A 242 12.68 22.72 0.07
CA THR A 242 12.83 21.81 1.20
C THR A 242 12.42 22.43 2.54
N ALA A 243 11.94 23.68 2.53
CA ALA A 243 11.71 24.51 3.73
C ALA A 243 12.96 24.66 4.62
N GLY A 244 14.15 24.62 4.02
CA GLY A 244 15.43 24.54 4.75
C GLY A 244 15.54 23.29 5.63
N GLY A 245 14.74 22.26 5.31
CA GLY A 245 14.44 21.04 6.07
C GLY A 245 13.88 21.26 7.49
N SER A 246 13.22 22.39 7.70
CA SER A 246 12.36 22.59 8.87
C SER A 246 11.29 21.51 8.91
N VAL A 247 10.89 21.10 10.12
CA VAL A 247 9.77 20.19 10.30
C VAL A 247 8.49 21.01 10.34
N LEU A 248 7.62 20.80 9.38
CA LEU A 248 6.33 21.47 9.26
C LEU A 248 5.24 20.69 10.02
N PRO A 249 4.20 21.37 10.53
CA PRO A 249 3.03 20.66 11.06
C PRO A 249 2.33 19.87 9.94
N GLY A 250 1.90 18.65 10.29
CA GLY A 250 1.19 17.70 9.43
C GLY A 250 -0.12 18.20 8.87
#